data_AF-A0A7S2A4W4-F1
#
_entry.id   AF-A0A7S2A4W4-F1
#
_cell.length_a   1.000
_cell.length_b   1.000
_cell.length_c   1.000
_cell.angle_alpha   90.00
_cell.angle_beta   90.00
_cell.angle_gamma   90.00
#
_symmetry.space_group_name_H-M   'P 1'
#
loop_
_entity.id
_entity.type
_entity.pdbx_description
1 polymer ?
#
loop_
_entity_poly.entity_id
_entity_poly.type
_entity_poly.pdbx_seq_one_letter_code
_entity_poly.pdbx_strand_id
1 'polypeptide(L)'
;PLLMLVSMGKNLAGFEDELGKAQIQVAKVLLEYGARPDARDVCGKTVCHYGMGAMATKMTIQVASLCIQAHQSNNAATTKLCDIPDRLGAVCLLEVIPANRTDVAKVLLEEHKAALDIADVDGISPRSMSVNTALLSPTAAMVNKEAGKRGRERAKSNVGNCGNCGKEADLFVCSRCKTVGYCGKECQKQHWKSGGHKQNCKQLAAQNSKGVVLDRPKGDMFESVINFSNLRNGNRDFTRPQREGDGYKKPRSVAVGEKFYLKVQGGGPIMPLMIYDKSRECNFSLHPGQSGFEELRRAVNAEPTWQGRKTYVMASFNEQGICTAFPTETTVKSHW
;
A
#
# COMPACT_ATOMS: atom_id res chain seq x y z
N PRO A 1 -21.82 17.63 23.25
CA PRO A 1 -20.87 18.16 24.27
C PRO A 1 -19.41 17.80 23.96
N LEU A 2 -19.08 16.52 23.75
CA LEU A 2 -17.70 16.09 23.44
C LEU A 2 -17.15 16.75 22.16
N LEU A 3 -17.95 16.82 21.09
CA LEU A 3 -17.61 17.55 19.86
C LEU A 3 -17.27 19.02 20.08
N MET A 4 -18.05 19.73 20.90
CA MET A 4 -17.77 21.13 21.23
C MET A 4 -16.44 21.27 21.95
N LEU A 5 -16.16 20.36 22.91
CA LEU A 5 -14.94 20.39 23.71
C LEU A 5 -13.69 20.29 22.83
N VAL A 6 -13.66 19.35 21.87
CA VAL A 6 -12.53 19.23 20.94
C VAL A 6 -12.51 20.33 19.87
N SER A 7 -13.68 20.78 19.39
CA SER A 7 -13.78 21.84 18.37
C SER A 7 -13.30 23.19 18.89
N MET A 8 -13.64 23.54 20.14
CA MET A 8 -13.16 24.76 20.80
C MET A 8 -11.74 24.60 21.33
N GLY A 9 -11.37 23.38 21.76
CA GLY A 9 -10.06 23.05 22.32
C GLY A 9 -8.87 23.35 21.40
N LYS A 10 -9.08 23.39 20.08
CA LYS A 10 -8.05 23.79 19.10
C LYS A 10 -7.58 25.24 19.26
N ASN A 11 -8.44 26.12 19.79
CA ASN A 11 -8.13 27.53 20.02
C ASN A 11 -7.45 27.79 21.36
N LEU A 12 -7.29 26.76 22.20
CA LEU A 12 -6.72 26.86 23.55
C LEU A 12 -5.22 26.57 23.60
N ALA A 13 -4.52 26.56 22.45
CA ALA A 13 -3.13 26.11 22.31
C ALA A 13 -2.07 26.88 23.12
N GLY A 14 -2.45 27.92 23.87
CA GLY A 14 -1.57 28.73 24.72
C GLY A 14 -2.01 28.85 26.19
N PHE A 15 -3.08 28.18 26.62
CA PHE A 15 -3.50 28.20 28.02
C PHE A 15 -2.89 27.00 28.75
N GLU A 16 -2.06 27.30 29.74
CA GLU A 16 -1.25 26.39 30.54
C GLU A 16 -2.05 25.18 31.07
N ASP A 17 -1.33 24.08 31.30
CA ASP A 17 -1.78 22.71 31.54
C ASP A 17 -3.06 22.51 32.39
N GLU A 18 -3.40 23.42 33.29
CA GLU A 18 -4.60 23.32 34.15
C GLU A 18 -5.91 23.35 33.39
N LEU A 19 -6.11 24.30 32.46
CA LEU A 19 -7.35 24.35 31.68
C LEU A 19 -7.48 23.10 30.80
N GLY A 20 -6.36 22.63 30.24
CA GLY A 20 -6.32 21.39 29.48
C GLY A 20 -6.74 20.18 30.33
N LYS A 21 -6.17 20.05 31.54
CA LYS A 21 -6.52 18.99 32.51
C LYS A 21 -7.99 19.06 32.90
N ALA A 22 -8.54 20.25 33.14
CA ALA A 22 -9.95 20.44 33.46
C ALA A 22 -10.86 19.98 32.32
N GLN A 23 -10.53 20.33 31.07
CA GLN A 23 -11.31 19.89 29.90
C GLN A 23 -11.25 18.37 29.70
N ILE A 24 -10.09 17.74 29.94
CA ILE A 24 -9.98 16.26 29.93
C ILE A 24 -10.87 15.64 31.02
N GLN A 25 -10.90 16.23 32.22
CA GLN A 25 -11.75 15.75 33.30
C GLN A 25 -13.24 15.89 32.95
N VAL A 26 -13.65 17.00 32.34
CA VAL A 26 -15.02 17.19 31.84
C VAL A 26 -15.37 16.11 30.81
N ALA A 27 -14.46 15.79 29.88
CA ALA A 27 -14.69 14.73 28.90
C ALA A 27 -14.92 13.36 29.56
N LYS A 28 -14.16 13.02 30.61
CA LYS A 28 -14.35 11.77 31.37
C LYS A 28 -15.73 11.70 32.03
N VAL A 29 -16.15 12.77 32.72
CA VAL A 29 -17.47 12.84 33.35
C VAL A 29 -18.57 12.73 32.30
N LEU A 30 -18.45 13.42 31.16
CA LEU A 30 -19.43 13.30 30.09
C LEU A 30 -19.57 11.86 29.59
N LEU A 31 -18.45 11.16 29.36
CA LEU A 31 -18.46 9.76 28.94
C LEU A 31 -19.08 8.83 29.99
N GLU A 32 -18.76 9.03 31.27
CA GLU A 32 -19.32 8.28 32.40
C GLU A 32 -20.85 8.40 32.45
N TYR A 33 -21.38 9.58 32.18
CA TYR A 33 -22.82 9.85 32.15
C TYR A 33 -23.47 9.56 30.78
N GLY A 34 -22.79 8.79 29.91
CA GLY A 34 -23.38 8.27 28.67
C GLY A 34 -23.35 9.24 27.49
N ALA A 35 -22.50 10.29 27.51
CA ALA A 35 -22.31 11.12 26.33
C ALA A 35 -21.77 10.28 25.16
N ARG A 36 -22.42 10.42 24.01
CA ARG A 36 -22.11 9.65 22.80
C ARG A 36 -20.79 10.11 22.14
N PRO A 37 -19.74 9.27 22.10
CA PRO A 37 -18.47 9.61 21.44
C PRO A 37 -18.59 9.60 19.91
N ASP A 38 -19.56 8.84 19.36
CA ASP A 38 -19.84 8.68 17.93
C ASP A 38 -20.71 9.78 17.34
N ALA A 39 -21.09 10.78 18.15
CA ALA A 39 -21.87 11.92 17.69
C ALA A 39 -21.17 12.64 16.53
N ARG A 40 -21.96 13.09 15.56
CA ARG A 40 -21.51 13.78 14.35
C ARG A 40 -22.10 15.17 14.27
N ASP A 41 -21.33 16.10 13.74
CA ASP A 41 -21.84 17.42 13.41
C ASP A 41 -22.63 17.44 12.08
N VAL A 42 -23.05 18.63 11.66
CA VAL A 42 -23.75 18.82 10.39
C VAL A 42 -22.90 18.49 9.17
N CYS A 43 -21.59 18.30 9.27
CA CYS A 43 -20.68 17.89 8.19
C CYS A 43 -20.34 16.39 8.26
N GLY A 44 -20.88 15.66 9.23
CA GLY A 44 -20.54 14.26 9.49
C GLY A 44 -19.25 14.07 10.30
N LYS A 45 -18.60 15.16 10.74
CA LYS A 45 -17.35 15.11 11.50
C LYS A 45 -17.58 14.65 12.94
N THR A 46 -16.75 13.73 13.37
CA THR A 46 -16.70 13.18 14.73
C THR A 46 -15.68 13.90 15.60
N VAL A 47 -15.63 13.55 16.89
CA VAL A 47 -14.61 14.02 17.82
C VAL A 47 -13.17 13.74 17.34
N CYS A 48 -12.95 12.69 16.55
CA CYS A 48 -11.63 12.38 16.01
C CYS A 48 -11.17 13.37 14.93
N HIS A 49 -12.08 13.89 14.10
CA HIS A 49 -11.72 14.87 13.07
C HIS A 49 -11.22 16.17 13.69
N TYR A 50 -11.86 16.62 14.78
CA TYR A 50 -11.41 17.82 15.48
C TYR A 50 -10.23 17.54 16.42
N GLY A 51 -10.32 16.45 17.19
CA GLY A 51 -9.36 16.16 18.25
C GLY A 51 -8.06 15.52 17.80
N MET A 52 -8.06 14.89 16.63
CA MET A 52 -6.91 14.26 15.96
C MET A 52 -6.83 14.65 14.48
N GLY A 53 -7.25 15.87 14.13
CA GLY A 53 -7.08 16.44 12.79
C GLY A 53 -5.92 17.43 12.70
N ALA A 54 -5.94 18.27 11.66
CA ALA A 54 -4.87 19.22 11.37
C ALA A 54 -4.55 20.20 12.52
N MET A 55 -5.56 20.60 13.29
CA MET A 55 -5.46 21.60 14.37
C MET A 55 -5.48 20.97 15.77
N ALA A 56 -5.20 19.66 15.88
CA ALA A 56 -5.20 18.97 17.16
C ALA A 56 -4.19 19.57 18.15
N THR A 57 -4.55 19.61 19.43
CA THR A 57 -3.66 19.95 20.55
C THR A 57 -3.45 18.73 21.43
N LYS A 58 -2.46 18.77 22.34
CA LYS A 58 -2.23 17.68 23.30
C LYS A 58 -3.50 17.30 24.06
N MET A 59 -4.27 18.30 24.48
CA MET A 59 -5.54 18.11 25.18
C MET A 59 -6.57 17.40 24.29
N THR A 60 -6.78 17.90 23.07
CA THR A 60 -7.82 17.34 22.20
C THR A 60 -7.49 15.93 21.72
N ILE A 61 -6.19 15.61 21.53
CA ILE A 61 -5.71 14.25 21.24
C ILE A 61 -6.10 13.31 22.38
N GLN A 62 -5.87 13.71 23.64
CA GLN A 62 -6.23 12.90 24.81
C GLN A 62 -7.74 12.68 24.92
N VAL A 63 -8.55 13.73 24.72
CA VAL A 63 -10.01 13.61 24.72
C VAL A 63 -10.49 12.66 23.62
N ALA A 64 -9.95 12.78 22.40
CA ALA A 64 -10.30 11.89 21.31
C ALA A 64 -9.87 10.45 21.59
N SER A 65 -8.71 10.22 22.22
CA SER A 65 -8.27 8.88 22.65
C SER A 65 -9.24 8.26 23.65
N LEU A 66 -9.71 9.04 24.65
CA LEU A 66 -10.74 8.58 25.60
C LEU A 66 -12.04 8.20 24.88
N CYS A 67 -12.47 8.99 23.89
CA CYS A 67 -13.67 8.72 23.11
C CYS A 67 -13.53 7.44 22.26
N ILE A 68 -12.36 7.19 21.68
CA ILE A 68 -12.08 5.96 20.91
C ILE A 68 -12.20 4.74 21.84
N GLN A 69 -11.61 4.80 23.03
CA GLN A 69 -11.68 3.72 24.01
C GLN A 69 -13.11 3.45 24.46
N ALA A 70 -13.85 4.50 24.85
CA ALA A 70 -15.25 4.37 25.27
C ALA A 70 -16.15 3.80 24.16
N HIS A 71 -15.93 4.22 22.91
CA HIS A 71 -16.65 3.68 21.75
C HIS A 71 -16.40 2.19 21.53
N GLN A 72 -15.14 1.74 21.65
CA GLN A 72 -14.76 0.33 21.50
C GLN A 72 -15.34 -0.55 22.62
N SER A 73 -15.32 -0.07 23.87
CA SER A 73 -15.87 -0.79 25.03
C SER A 73 -17.39 -1.00 24.93
N ASN A 74 -18.10 -0.03 24.36
CA ASN A 74 -19.56 -0.09 24.25
C ASN A 74 -20.03 -0.96 23.08
N ASN A 75 -19.19 -1.22 22.06
CA ASN A 75 -19.63 -1.94 20.88
C ASN A 75 -18.49 -2.57 20.04
N ALA A 76 -18.06 -3.79 20.43
CA ALA A 76 -16.91 -4.49 19.84
C ALA A 76 -17.01 -4.79 18.33
N ALA A 77 -18.22 -4.75 17.75
CA ALA A 77 -18.46 -5.00 16.33
C ALA A 77 -18.50 -3.72 15.47
N THR A 78 -18.30 -2.53 16.05
CA THR A 78 -18.44 -1.26 15.33
C THR A 78 -17.13 -0.74 14.77
N THR A 79 -17.21 -0.03 13.65
CA THR A 79 -16.09 0.71 13.04
C THR A 79 -15.41 1.57 14.10
N LYS A 80 -14.07 1.54 14.15
CA LYS A 80 -13.29 2.38 15.06
C LYS A 80 -13.63 3.84 14.84
N LEU A 81 -13.73 4.60 15.92
CA LEU A 81 -14.17 6.00 15.88
C LEU A 81 -13.28 6.89 15.00
N CYS A 82 -11.97 6.63 14.96
CA CYS A 82 -11.00 7.34 14.10
C CYS A 82 -11.09 6.96 12.61
N ASP A 83 -11.78 5.87 12.29
CA ASP A 83 -11.99 5.36 10.93
C ASP A 83 -13.39 5.72 10.41
N ILE A 84 -14.21 6.42 11.19
CA ILE A 84 -15.52 6.91 10.73
C ILE A 84 -15.29 8.08 9.77
N PRO A 85 -15.79 8.02 8.53
CA PRO A 85 -15.66 9.12 7.59
C PRO A 85 -16.67 10.24 7.86
N ASP A 86 -16.30 11.47 7.49
CA ASP A 86 -17.22 12.60 7.38
C ASP A 86 -18.14 12.49 6.14
N ARG A 87 -18.93 13.54 5.84
CA ARG A 87 -19.84 13.52 4.69
C ARG A 87 -19.12 13.40 3.34
N LEU A 88 -17.87 13.84 3.24
CA LEU A 88 -17.05 13.72 2.04
C LEU A 88 -16.25 12.41 2.01
N GLY A 89 -16.51 11.48 2.94
CA GLY A 89 -15.77 10.22 2.99
C GLY A 89 -14.39 10.36 3.65
N ALA A 90 -13.99 11.56 4.08
CA ALA A 90 -12.67 11.79 4.63
C ALA A 90 -12.58 11.28 6.07
N VAL A 91 -11.54 10.52 6.38
CA VAL A 91 -11.19 10.11 7.76
C VAL A 91 -10.19 11.09 8.36
N CYS A 92 -10.09 11.15 9.70
CA CYS A 92 -9.22 12.14 10.35
C CYS A 92 -7.74 12.01 9.93
N LEU A 93 -7.26 10.79 9.60
CA LEU A 93 -5.90 10.59 9.11
C LEU A 93 -5.64 11.27 7.76
N LEU A 94 -6.65 11.43 6.89
CA LEU A 94 -6.51 12.16 5.62
C LEU A 94 -6.27 13.66 5.83
N GLU A 95 -6.81 14.26 6.89
CA GLU A 95 -6.56 15.68 7.21
C GLU A 95 -5.16 15.89 7.79
N VAL A 96 -4.63 14.89 8.49
CA VAL A 96 -3.34 14.92 9.19
C VAL A 96 -2.15 14.89 8.22
N ILE A 97 -2.26 14.17 7.11
CA ILE A 97 -1.19 14.01 6.10
C ILE A 97 -0.79 15.35 5.44
N PRO A 98 -1.72 16.12 4.83
CA PRO A 98 -1.37 17.39 4.19
C PRO A 98 -0.99 18.46 5.22
N ALA A 99 -1.53 18.40 6.44
CA ALA A 99 -1.12 19.26 7.54
C ALA A 99 0.24 18.88 8.14
N ASN A 100 0.83 17.77 7.68
CA ASN A 100 2.12 17.22 8.13
C ASN A 100 2.25 17.09 9.67
N ARG A 101 1.17 16.65 10.32
CA ARG A 101 1.10 16.46 11.78
C ARG A 101 1.65 15.09 12.21
N THR A 102 2.96 15.00 12.32
CA THR A 102 3.66 13.74 12.69
C THR A 102 3.29 13.25 14.09
N ASP A 103 3.07 14.17 15.02
CA ASP A 103 2.64 13.90 16.39
C ASP A 103 1.27 13.18 16.43
N VAL A 104 0.31 13.69 15.67
CA VAL A 104 -1.04 13.10 15.57
C VAL A 104 -1.02 11.79 14.80
N ALA A 105 -0.29 11.75 13.68
CA ALA A 105 -0.15 10.54 12.88
C ALA A 105 0.45 9.38 13.68
N LYS A 106 1.42 9.65 14.55
CA LYS A 106 2.00 8.64 15.44
C LYS A 106 0.93 7.99 16.30
N VAL A 107 0.13 8.79 17.00
CA VAL A 107 -0.95 8.30 17.89
C VAL A 107 -1.98 7.50 17.10
N LEU A 108 -2.45 8.01 15.96
CA LEU A 108 -3.41 7.32 15.10
C LEU A 108 -2.89 5.97 14.59
N LEU A 109 -1.63 5.91 14.12
CA LEU A 109 -1.05 4.71 13.51
C LEU A 109 -0.62 3.67 14.56
N GLU A 110 0.03 4.09 15.64
CA GLU A 110 0.66 3.21 16.62
C GLU A 110 -0.32 2.78 17.72
N GLU A 111 -1.11 3.71 18.26
CA GLU A 111 -2.01 3.43 19.40
C GLU A 111 -3.38 2.95 18.90
N HIS A 112 -3.99 3.68 17.96
CA HIS A 112 -5.37 3.41 17.52
C HIS A 112 -5.48 2.53 16.28
N LYS A 113 -4.33 2.17 15.68
CA LYS A 113 -4.24 1.34 14.47
C LYS A 113 -5.16 1.83 13.33
N ALA A 114 -5.24 3.15 13.11
CA ALA A 114 -6.11 3.76 12.11
C ALA A 114 -5.99 3.08 10.74
N ALA A 115 -7.12 2.93 10.04
CA ALA A 115 -7.18 2.34 8.72
C ALA A 115 -6.45 3.22 7.69
N LEU A 116 -5.78 2.58 6.73
CA LEU A 116 -5.01 3.28 5.70
C LEU A 116 -5.74 3.31 4.36
N ASP A 117 -6.81 2.52 4.22
CA ASP A 117 -7.42 2.15 2.95
C ASP A 117 -8.85 2.70 2.78
N ILE A 118 -9.33 3.50 3.73
CA ILE A 118 -10.62 4.17 3.62
C ILE A 118 -10.43 5.38 2.71
N ALA A 119 -11.14 5.37 1.59
CA ALA A 119 -11.11 6.42 0.59
C ALA A 119 -12.24 7.43 0.79
N ASP A 120 -11.94 8.69 0.51
CA ASP A 120 -12.92 9.77 0.39
C ASP A 120 -13.72 9.68 -0.93
N VAL A 121 -14.58 10.68 -1.17
CA VAL A 121 -15.39 10.78 -2.40
C VAL A 121 -14.55 10.87 -3.68
N ASP A 122 -13.30 11.32 -3.60
CA ASP A 122 -12.37 11.40 -4.73
C ASP A 122 -11.56 10.10 -4.92
N GLY A 123 -11.83 9.06 -4.11
CA GLY A 123 -11.10 7.80 -4.14
C GLY A 123 -9.72 7.88 -3.47
N ILE A 124 -9.44 8.94 -2.72
CA ILE A 124 -8.15 9.15 -2.05
C ILE A 124 -8.21 8.59 -0.64
N SER A 125 -7.27 7.70 -0.33
CA SER A 125 -7.08 7.10 1.00
C SER A 125 -5.77 7.58 1.61
N PRO A 126 -5.58 7.48 2.96
CA PRO A 126 -4.31 7.80 3.59
C PRO A 126 -3.12 7.11 2.91
N ARG A 127 -3.31 5.85 2.51
CA ARG A 127 -2.35 5.05 1.77
C ARG A 127 -2.07 5.65 0.40
N SER A 128 -3.08 5.88 -0.44
CA SER A 128 -2.88 6.36 -1.81
C SER A 128 -2.28 7.77 -1.85
N MET A 129 -2.71 8.66 -0.95
CA MET A 129 -2.15 10.02 -0.81
C MET A 129 -0.65 9.98 -0.47
N SER A 130 -0.24 9.01 0.35
CA SER A 130 1.14 8.90 0.83
C SER A 130 2.12 8.31 -0.20
N VAL A 131 1.62 7.66 -1.27
CA VAL A 131 2.48 7.00 -2.28
C VAL A 131 3.49 7.99 -2.87
N ASN A 132 3.00 9.12 -3.35
CA ASN A 132 3.78 10.06 -4.16
C ASN A 132 4.32 11.23 -3.33
N THR A 133 3.86 11.40 -2.08
CA THR A 133 4.17 12.56 -1.25
C THR A 133 5.16 12.27 -0.12
N ALA A 134 5.53 11.00 0.11
CA ALA A 134 6.41 10.63 1.23
C ALA A 134 7.84 11.16 1.18
N LEU A 135 8.34 11.57 0.02
CA LEU A 135 9.62 12.27 -0.07
C LEU A 135 9.51 13.75 0.37
N LEU A 136 8.28 14.29 0.40
CA LEU A 136 7.99 15.70 0.66
C LEU A 136 7.32 15.91 2.04
N SER A 137 6.73 14.86 2.63
CA SER A 137 6.01 14.92 3.91
C SER A 137 6.48 13.80 4.84
N PRO A 138 7.11 14.14 5.99
CA PRO A 138 7.41 13.20 7.07
C PRO A 138 6.19 12.37 7.52
N THR A 139 5.01 12.99 7.53
CA THR A 139 3.76 12.32 7.90
C THR A 139 3.37 11.26 6.86
N ALA A 140 3.45 11.59 5.58
CA ALA A 140 3.27 10.61 4.51
C ALA A 140 4.33 9.48 4.56
N ALA A 141 5.56 9.80 4.95
CA ALA A 141 6.60 8.78 5.16
C ALA A 141 6.25 7.82 6.31
N MET A 142 5.66 8.30 7.40
CA MET A 142 5.17 7.46 8.51
C MET A 142 4.05 6.52 8.04
N VAL A 143 3.06 7.04 7.31
CA VAL A 143 1.98 6.23 6.75
C VAL A 143 2.53 5.17 5.79
N ASN A 144 3.47 5.53 4.91
CA ASN A 144 4.13 4.57 4.01
C ASN A 144 4.91 3.49 4.77
N LYS A 145 5.63 3.87 5.83
CA LYS A 145 6.38 2.93 6.66
C LYS A 145 5.44 1.94 7.34
N GLU A 146 4.34 2.43 7.91
CA GLU A 146 3.34 1.61 8.59
C GLU A 146 2.59 0.70 7.62
N ALA A 147 2.17 1.21 6.45
CA ALA A 147 1.62 0.42 5.36
C ALA A 147 2.56 -0.74 4.96
N GLY A 148 3.87 -0.46 4.87
CA GLY A 148 4.90 -1.46 4.63
C GLY A 148 5.05 -2.49 5.72
N LYS A 149 4.96 -2.07 6.98
CA LYS A 149 5.00 -2.97 8.13
C LYS A 149 3.80 -3.91 8.13
N ARG A 150 2.57 -3.37 8.09
CA ARG A 150 1.32 -4.15 8.07
C ARG A 150 1.24 -5.09 6.88
N GLY A 151 1.69 -4.63 5.72
CA GLY A 151 1.77 -5.46 4.53
C GLY A 151 2.75 -6.64 4.69
N ARG A 152 3.92 -6.44 5.31
CA ARG A 152 4.87 -7.53 5.61
C ARG A 152 4.32 -8.51 6.63
N GLU A 153 3.60 -8.02 7.63
CA GLU A 153 2.90 -8.87 8.61
C GLU A 153 1.82 -9.70 7.93
N ARG A 154 1.00 -9.07 7.08
CA ARG A 154 0.01 -9.76 6.26
C ARG A 154 0.64 -10.72 5.27
N ALA A 155 1.83 -10.46 4.72
CA ALA A 155 2.49 -11.40 3.81
C ALA A 155 3.11 -12.62 4.53
N LYS A 156 3.34 -12.53 5.85
CA LYS A 156 3.76 -13.69 6.66
C LYS A 156 2.58 -14.62 6.95
N SER A 157 1.34 -14.12 6.89
CA SER A 157 0.14 -14.92 6.97
C SER A 157 -0.42 -15.13 5.56
N ASN A 158 -0.90 -16.30 5.17
CA ASN A 158 -1.49 -16.48 3.83
C ASN A 158 -2.96 -16.03 3.81
N VAL A 159 -3.25 -14.95 4.57
CA VAL A 159 -4.62 -14.53 4.91
C VAL A 159 -5.25 -13.79 3.73
N GLY A 160 -6.29 -14.39 3.17
CA GLY A 160 -7.09 -13.83 2.09
C GLY A 160 -8.48 -14.44 2.05
N ASN A 161 -9.30 -14.01 1.09
CA ASN A 161 -10.66 -14.51 0.93
C ASN A 161 -10.67 -15.84 0.18
N CYS A 162 -11.31 -16.86 0.77
CA CYS A 162 -11.44 -18.16 0.14
C CYS A 162 -12.25 -18.05 -1.15
N GLY A 163 -11.72 -18.60 -2.25
CA GLY A 163 -12.39 -18.60 -3.56
C GLY A 163 -13.65 -19.45 -3.67
N ASN A 164 -14.12 -20.07 -2.58
CA ASN A 164 -15.40 -20.77 -2.52
C ASN A 164 -16.40 -20.07 -1.60
N CYS A 165 -16.02 -19.84 -0.33
CA CYS A 165 -16.94 -19.33 0.70
C CYS A 165 -16.75 -17.84 1.02
N GLY A 166 -15.76 -17.17 0.44
CA GLY A 166 -15.49 -15.74 0.64
C GLY A 166 -14.90 -15.35 1.99
N LYS A 167 -14.83 -16.28 2.95
CA LYS A 167 -14.28 -16.02 4.29
C LYS A 167 -12.79 -15.68 4.23
N GLU A 168 -12.39 -14.68 5.01
CA GLU A 168 -10.99 -14.37 5.24
C GLU A 168 -10.37 -15.44 6.15
N ALA A 169 -9.34 -16.12 5.65
CA ALA A 169 -8.66 -17.20 6.36
C ALA A 169 -7.24 -17.36 5.81
N ASP A 170 -6.40 -18.12 6.51
CA ASP A 170 -5.14 -18.59 5.96
C ASP A 170 -5.42 -19.55 4.80
N LEU A 171 -5.05 -19.16 3.59
CA LEU A 171 -5.40 -19.88 2.37
C LEU A 171 -4.24 -20.75 1.90
N PHE A 172 -4.56 -21.93 1.38
CA PHE A 172 -3.63 -22.65 0.51
C PHE A 172 -4.10 -22.52 -0.95
N VAL A 173 -3.15 -22.25 -1.84
CA VAL A 173 -3.44 -21.99 -3.25
C VAL A 173 -3.53 -23.31 -4.01
N CYS A 174 -4.42 -23.38 -5.01
CA CYS A 174 -4.48 -24.52 -5.93
C CYS A 174 -3.09 -24.80 -6.53
N SER A 175 -2.56 -26.01 -6.33
CA SER A 175 -1.22 -26.39 -6.81
C SER A 175 -1.08 -26.35 -8.34
N ARG A 176 -2.18 -26.51 -9.08
CA ARG A 176 -2.18 -26.54 -10.55
C ARG A 176 -2.19 -25.16 -11.17
N CYS A 177 -3.18 -24.32 -10.86
CA CYS A 177 -3.28 -22.99 -11.46
C CYS A 177 -2.53 -21.92 -10.68
N LYS A 178 -2.31 -22.10 -9.37
CA LYS A 178 -1.73 -21.09 -8.45
C LYS A 178 -2.50 -19.76 -8.40
N THR A 179 -3.76 -19.73 -8.84
CA THR A 179 -4.57 -18.50 -8.90
C THR A 179 -5.61 -18.39 -7.79
N VAL A 180 -6.19 -19.50 -7.33
CA VAL A 180 -7.30 -19.50 -6.37
C VAL A 180 -6.87 -20.14 -5.04
N GLY A 181 -7.13 -19.43 -3.93
CA GLY A 181 -6.85 -19.87 -2.57
C GLY A 181 -8.08 -20.40 -1.82
N TYR A 182 -7.87 -21.37 -0.92
CA TYR A 182 -8.94 -22.01 -0.14
C TYR A 182 -8.61 -22.08 1.33
N CYS A 183 -9.61 -21.85 2.19
CA CYS A 183 -9.48 -21.98 3.65
C CYS A 183 -9.47 -23.44 4.13
N GLY A 184 -9.71 -24.40 3.24
CA GLY A 184 -9.86 -25.81 3.58
C GLY A 184 -10.02 -26.69 2.35
N LYS A 185 -9.63 -27.97 2.46
CA LYS A 185 -9.80 -28.97 1.38
C LYS A 185 -11.25 -29.11 0.95
N GLU A 186 -12.19 -28.93 1.87
CA GLU A 186 -13.62 -29.02 1.57
C GLU A 186 -14.08 -27.88 0.65
N CYS A 187 -13.64 -26.64 0.90
CA CYS A 187 -13.91 -25.52 0.01
C CYS A 187 -13.27 -25.70 -1.38
N GLN A 188 -12.08 -26.29 -1.45
CA GLN A 188 -11.46 -26.62 -2.73
C GLN A 188 -12.28 -27.65 -3.51
N LYS A 189 -12.70 -28.76 -2.87
CA LYS A 189 -13.51 -29.81 -3.51
C LYS A 189 -14.85 -29.29 -4.00
N GLN A 190 -15.52 -28.45 -3.21
CA GLN A 190 -16.82 -27.89 -3.58
C GLN A 190 -16.68 -26.92 -4.76
N HIS A 191 -15.71 -26.01 -4.73
CA HIS A 191 -15.44 -25.12 -5.87
C HIS A 191 -15.00 -25.89 -7.12
N TRP A 192 -14.28 -27.01 -6.94
CA TRP A 192 -13.87 -27.90 -8.04
C TRP A 192 -15.06 -28.58 -8.73
N LYS A 193 -16.03 -29.08 -7.96
CA LYS A 193 -17.17 -29.84 -8.48
C LYS A 193 -18.33 -28.94 -8.90
N SER A 194 -18.76 -28.04 -8.01
CA SER A 194 -20.01 -27.28 -8.15
C SER A 194 -19.79 -25.83 -8.54
N GLY A 195 -18.60 -25.27 -8.29
CA GLY A 195 -18.31 -23.86 -8.56
C GLY A 195 -17.51 -23.59 -9.84
N GLY A 196 -17.35 -24.59 -10.71
CA GLY A 196 -16.76 -24.40 -12.05
C GLY A 196 -15.23 -24.33 -12.11
N HIS A 197 -14.49 -24.42 -10.99
CA HIS A 197 -13.03 -24.29 -11.02
C HIS A 197 -12.34 -25.36 -11.87
N LYS A 198 -12.89 -26.59 -11.96
CA LYS A 198 -12.33 -27.66 -12.80
C LYS A 198 -12.18 -27.26 -14.27
N GLN A 199 -13.16 -26.53 -14.81
CA GLN A 199 -13.17 -26.08 -16.20
C GLN A 199 -12.15 -24.96 -16.40
N ASN A 200 -12.10 -24.01 -15.47
CA ASN A 200 -11.27 -22.81 -15.60
C ASN A 200 -9.81 -23.08 -15.19
N CYS A 201 -9.53 -24.08 -14.35
CA CYS A 201 -8.19 -24.33 -13.81
C CYS A 201 -7.14 -24.59 -14.89
N LYS A 202 -7.49 -25.28 -15.99
CA LYS A 202 -6.55 -25.52 -17.10
C LYS A 202 -6.22 -24.23 -17.85
N GLN A 203 -7.24 -23.39 -18.09
CA GLN A 203 -7.07 -22.10 -18.74
C GLN A 203 -6.25 -21.14 -17.86
N LEU A 204 -6.57 -21.06 -16.56
CA LEU A 204 -5.82 -20.26 -15.59
C LEU A 204 -4.36 -20.70 -15.47
N ALA A 205 -4.10 -22.01 -15.46
CA ALA A 205 -2.73 -22.53 -15.46
C ALA A 205 -1.97 -22.14 -16.75
N ALA A 206 -2.63 -22.20 -17.92
CA ALA A 206 -2.03 -21.80 -19.19
C ALA A 206 -1.79 -20.28 -19.27
N GLN A 207 -2.74 -19.48 -18.77
CA GLN A 207 -2.61 -18.01 -18.68
C GLN A 207 -1.44 -17.63 -17.77
N ASN A 208 -1.24 -18.32 -16.66
CA ASN A 208 -0.11 -18.11 -15.76
C ASN A 208 1.26 -18.52 -16.35
N SER A 209 1.29 -19.16 -17.52
CA SER A 209 2.53 -19.51 -18.25
C SER A 209 2.77 -18.64 -19.49
N LYS A 210 1.83 -17.75 -19.84
CA LYS A 210 2.00 -16.84 -20.98
C LYS A 210 2.98 -15.74 -20.60
N GLY A 211 4.16 -15.81 -21.21
CA GLY A 211 5.13 -14.72 -21.15
C GLY A 211 4.62 -13.49 -21.90
N VAL A 212 5.07 -12.32 -21.46
CA VAL A 212 4.81 -11.02 -22.08
C VAL A 212 6.12 -10.53 -22.66
N VAL A 213 6.11 -10.20 -23.94
CA VAL A 213 7.28 -9.63 -24.63
C VAL A 213 7.45 -8.19 -24.16
N LEU A 214 8.64 -7.88 -23.64
CA LEU A 214 8.99 -6.54 -23.17
C LEU A 214 9.57 -5.73 -24.33
N ASP A 215 9.07 -4.51 -24.52
CA ASP A 215 9.67 -3.61 -25.49
C ASP A 215 11.13 -3.29 -25.14
N ARG A 216 11.94 -3.11 -26.18
CA ARG A 216 13.25 -2.49 -26.02
C ARG A 216 13.04 -1.02 -25.62
N PRO A 217 13.66 -0.55 -24.52
CA PRO A 217 13.54 0.84 -24.09
C PRO A 217 14.03 1.77 -25.19
N LYS A 218 13.17 2.73 -25.57
CA LYS A 218 13.57 3.86 -26.39
C LYS A 218 14.30 4.82 -25.46
N GLY A 219 15.49 5.29 -25.85
CA GLY A 219 16.22 6.26 -25.02
C GLY A 219 15.35 7.50 -24.78
N ASP A 220 15.13 7.86 -23.52
CA ASP A 220 14.29 8.99 -23.12
C ASP A 220 15.06 9.94 -22.18
N MET A 221 14.80 11.24 -22.36
CA MET A 221 15.45 12.36 -21.69
C MET A 221 15.21 12.37 -20.17
N PHE A 222 14.10 11.78 -19.69
CA PHE A 222 13.78 11.66 -18.26
C PHE A 222 14.77 10.75 -17.51
N GLU A 223 15.29 9.72 -18.18
CA GLU A 223 16.21 8.74 -17.60
C GLU A 223 17.63 9.33 -17.39
N SER A 224 18.05 10.26 -18.26
CA SER A 224 19.30 11.03 -18.11
C SER A 224 19.36 11.89 -16.84
N VAL A 225 18.21 12.31 -16.30
CA VAL A 225 18.14 13.17 -15.10
C VAL A 225 18.13 12.35 -13.79
N ILE A 226 17.61 11.12 -13.82
CA ILE A 226 17.37 10.27 -12.63
C ILE A 226 18.22 8.99 -12.66
N ASN A 227 19.36 8.97 -13.35
CA ASN A 227 20.18 7.77 -13.45
C ASN A 227 20.93 7.47 -12.12
N PHE A 228 20.24 6.84 -11.17
CA PHE A 228 20.76 6.41 -9.87
C PHE A 228 21.93 5.43 -9.97
N SER A 229 22.14 4.79 -11.13
CA SER A 229 23.29 3.93 -11.44
C SER A 229 24.61 4.70 -11.36
N ASN A 230 24.63 5.94 -11.86
CA ASN A 230 25.83 6.77 -11.93
C ASN A 230 26.22 7.37 -10.58
N LEU A 231 25.22 7.65 -9.72
CA LEU A 231 25.44 8.12 -8.34
C LEU A 231 26.22 7.13 -7.47
N ARG A 232 26.12 5.81 -7.75
CA ARG A 232 26.76 4.78 -6.92
C ARG A 232 28.16 4.37 -7.42
N ASN A 233 28.43 4.44 -8.72
CA ASN A 233 29.72 4.03 -9.30
C ASN A 233 30.76 5.17 -9.36
N GLY A 234 30.47 6.35 -8.78
CA GLY A 234 31.41 7.47 -8.77
C GLY A 234 31.70 8.08 -10.15
N ASN A 235 30.98 7.64 -11.20
CA ASN A 235 31.18 8.11 -12.55
C ASN A 235 30.36 9.39 -12.75
N ARG A 236 31.04 10.54 -12.70
CA ARG A 236 30.44 11.89 -12.80
C ARG A 236 30.18 12.34 -14.23
N ASP A 237 30.15 11.41 -15.18
CA ASP A 237 29.91 11.75 -16.57
C ASP A 237 28.40 11.77 -16.88
N PHE A 238 27.77 12.89 -16.54
CA PHE A 238 26.36 13.18 -16.82
C PHE A 238 26.10 13.43 -18.32
N THR A 239 27.14 13.36 -19.17
CA THR A 239 27.06 13.78 -20.58
C THR A 239 26.89 12.64 -21.57
N ARG A 240 26.98 11.36 -21.14
CA ARG A 240 26.83 10.24 -22.07
C ARG A 240 25.34 10.05 -22.45
N PRO A 241 24.96 10.24 -23.72
CA PRO A 241 23.60 9.96 -24.16
C PRO A 241 23.31 8.47 -23.98
N GLN A 242 22.22 8.14 -23.29
CA GLN A 242 21.76 6.77 -23.16
C GLN A 242 21.29 6.29 -24.55
N ARG A 243 21.88 5.21 -25.05
CA ARG A 243 21.55 4.66 -26.38
C ARG A 243 20.30 3.80 -26.28
N GLU A 244 19.59 3.64 -27.39
CA GLU A 244 18.43 2.74 -27.47
C GLU A 244 18.82 1.32 -27.01
N GLY A 245 18.03 0.75 -26.09
CA GLY A 245 18.32 -0.56 -25.49
C GLY A 245 19.51 -0.61 -24.53
N ASP A 246 20.05 0.52 -24.06
CA ASP A 246 21.11 0.51 -23.04
C ASP A 246 20.65 -0.30 -21.80
N GLY A 247 21.41 -1.34 -21.47
CA GLY A 247 21.13 -2.25 -20.37
C GLY A 247 20.00 -3.27 -20.61
N TYR A 248 19.26 -3.19 -21.73
CA TYR A 248 18.38 -4.26 -22.20
C TYR A 248 19.20 -5.35 -22.90
N LYS A 249 19.72 -6.29 -22.11
CA LYS A 249 20.48 -7.43 -22.65
C LYS A 249 20.44 -8.63 -21.71
N LYS A 250 20.65 -9.81 -22.29
CA LYS A 250 20.82 -11.05 -21.54
C LYS A 250 22.12 -10.97 -20.70
N PRO A 251 22.10 -11.32 -19.41
CA PRO A 251 23.32 -11.50 -18.64
C PRO A 251 24.25 -12.55 -19.28
N ARG A 252 25.57 -12.41 -19.09
CA ARG A 252 26.55 -13.36 -19.65
C ARG A 252 26.44 -14.76 -19.02
N SER A 253 26.02 -14.83 -17.76
CA SER A 253 25.88 -16.07 -17.00
C SER A 253 24.65 -16.92 -17.34
N VAL A 254 23.76 -16.43 -18.21
CA VAL A 254 22.47 -17.08 -18.54
C VAL A 254 22.50 -17.54 -19.99
N ALA A 255 22.10 -18.77 -20.29
CA ALA A 255 22.00 -19.27 -21.65
C ALA A 255 20.79 -18.67 -22.41
N VAL A 256 20.80 -18.73 -23.74
CA VAL A 256 19.64 -18.31 -24.55
C VAL A 256 18.44 -19.21 -24.24
N GLY A 257 17.27 -18.62 -24.04
CA GLY A 257 16.04 -19.33 -23.64
C GLY A 257 16.00 -19.74 -22.17
N GLU A 258 17.13 -19.69 -21.45
CA GLU A 258 17.16 -19.97 -20.01
C GLU A 258 16.43 -18.86 -19.25
N LYS A 259 15.56 -19.28 -18.31
CA LYS A 259 14.84 -18.34 -17.46
C LYS A 259 15.72 -17.90 -16.30
N PHE A 260 15.74 -16.59 -16.04
CA PHE A 260 16.43 -15.97 -14.91
C PHE A 260 15.49 -14.97 -14.24
N TYR A 261 15.87 -14.48 -13.06
CA TYR A 261 15.03 -13.54 -12.33
C TYR A 261 15.32 -12.09 -12.68
N LEU A 262 14.25 -11.32 -12.87
CA LEU A 262 14.25 -9.87 -12.92
C LEU A 262 13.53 -9.33 -11.69
N LYS A 263 14.18 -8.40 -11.01
CA LYS A 263 13.51 -7.52 -10.06
C LYS A 263 12.89 -6.37 -10.85
N VAL A 264 11.58 -6.22 -10.69
CA VAL A 264 10.80 -5.12 -11.29
C VAL A 264 10.41 -4.18 -10.16
N GLN A 265 10.63 -2.88 -10.32
CA GLN A 265 10.35 -1.88 -9.30
C GLN A 265 9.80 -0.58 -9.90
N GLY A 266 8.65 -0.09 -9.44
CA GLY A 266 8.11 1.21 -9.85
C GLY A 266 6.98 1.71 -8.96
N GLY A 267 6.60 2.98 -9.09
CA GLY A 267 5.61 3.63 -8.23
C GLY A 267 4.54 4.37 -9.02
N GLY A 268 3.28 3.98 -8.85
CA GLY A 268 2.15 4.66 -9.48
C GLY A 268 2.03 4.42 -11.01
N PRO A 269 1.01 5.00 -11.66
CA PRO A 269 0.73 4.77 -13.07
C PRO A 269 1.57 5.60 -14.04
N ILE A 270 2.23 6.65 -13.55
CA ILE A 270 2.94 7.65 -14.39
C ILE A 270 4.45 7.38 -14.45
N MET A 271 5.02 6.74 -13.43
CA MET A 271 6.46 6.51 -13.36
C MET A 271 6.88 5.24 -14.12
N PRO A 272 8.10 5.20 -14.69
CA PRO A 272 8.66 4.00 -15.29
C PRO A 272 8.85 2.87 -14.27
N LEU A 273 8.78 1.62 -14.76
CA LEU A 273 9.23 0.44 -14.03
C LEU A 273 10.72 0.23 -14.25
N MET A 274 11.50 0.24 -13.18
CA MET A 274 12.91 -0.16 -13.16
C MET A 274 13.01 -1.68 -13.16
N ILE A 275 13.71 -2.27 -14.13
CA ILE A 275 13.82 -3.72 -14.32
C ILE A 275 15.29 -4.10 -14.32
N TYR A 276 15.69 -5.04 -13.45
CA TYR A 276 17.08 -5.49 -13.42
C TYR A 276 17.29 -6.89 -12.85
N ASP A 277 18.35 -7.55 -13.31
CA ASP A 277 18.82 -8.82 -12.76
C ASP A 277 19.79 -8.61 -11.57
N LYS A 278 20.25 -9.70 -10.96
CA LYS A 278 21.10 -9.67 -9.77
C LYS A 278 22.49 -9.12 -10.06
N SER A 279 23.03 -9.42 -11.25
CA SER A 279 24.34 -8.93 -11.71
C SER A 279 24.30 -7.47 -12.15
N ARG A 280 23.11 -6.93 -12.46
CA ARG A 280 22.89 -5.61 -13.10
C ARG A 280 23.42 -5.53 -14.53
N GLU A 281 23.77 -6.65 -15.15
CA GLU A 281 24.08 -6.69 -16.58
C GLU A 281 22.83 -6.46 -17.43
N CYS A 282 21.68 -6.93 -16.96
CA CYS A 282 20.36 -6.58 -17.46
C CYS A 282 19.79 -5.51 -16.52
N ASN A 283 19.65 -4.27 -16.98
CA ASN A 283 19.19 -3.14 -16.18
C ASN A 283 18.62 -2.05 -17.08
N PHE A 284 17.30 -1.88 -17.09
CA PHE A 284 16.61 -0.94 -17.95
C PHE A 284 15.30 -0.45 -17.34
N SER A 285 14.71 0.60 -17.91
CA SER A 285 13.39 1.09 -17.53
C SER A 285 12.34 0.77 -18.60
N LEU A 286 11.12 0.45 -18.16
CA LEU A 286 9.96 0.25 -19.02
C LEU A 286 8.92 1.33 -18.70
N HIS A 287 8.51 2.10 -19.70
CA HIS A 287 7.66 3.28 -19.58
C HIS A 287 6.18 2.94 -19.81
N PRO A 288 5.25 3.76 -19.26
CA PRO A 288 3.83 3.65 -19.57
C PRO A 288 3.56 3.63 -21.09
N GLY A 289 2.70 2.72 -21.53
CA GLY A 289 2.36 2.54 -22.95
C GLY A 289 3.26 1.57 -23.73
N GLN A 290 4.38 1.11 -23.15
CA GLN A 290 5.21 0.05 -23.73
C GLN A 290 4.64 -1.35 -23.44
N SER A 291 4.90 -2.28 -24.36
CA SER A 291 4.49 -3.68 -24.21
C SER A 291 5.09 -4.29 -22.94
N GLY A 292 4.23 -4.91 -22.13
CA GLY A 292 4.60 -5.52 -20.85
C GLY A 292 4.52 -4.60 -19.62
N PHE A 293 4.34 -3.29 -19.81
CA PHE A 293 4.28 -2.34 -18.70
C PHE A 293 3.11 -2.63 -17.75
N GLU A 294 1.89 -2.76 -18.29
CA GLU A 294 0.70 -2.95 -17.47
C GLU A 294 0.67 -4.30 -16.75
N GLU A 295 1.16 -5.36 -17.40
CA GLU A 295 1.23 -6.69 -16.82
C GLU A 295 2.24 -6.76 -15.67
N LEU A 296 3.43 -6.18 -15.86
CA LEU A 296 4.43 -6.09 -14.81
C LEU A 296 3.98 -5.15 -13.68
N ARG A 297 3.34 -4.03 -14.01
CA ARG A 297 2.77 -3.10 -13.01
C ARG A 297 1.69 -3.79 -12.19
N ARG A 298 0.84 -4.60 -12.81
CA ARG A 298 -0.17 -5.40 -12.11
C ARG A 298 0.48 -6.41 -11.16
N ALA A 299 1.54 -7.09 -11.58
CA ALA A 299 2.29 -7.99 -10.71
C ALA A 299 2.94 -7.25 -9.52
N VAL A 300 3.53 -6.08 -9.77
CA VAL A 300 4.08 -5.19 -8.74
C VAL A 300 2.99 -4.78 -7.72
N ASN A 301 1.82 -4.35 -8.19
CA ASN A 301 0.69 -3.94 -7.36
C ASN A 301 -0.01 -5.09 -6.61
N ALA A 302 0.07 -6.32 -7.14
CA ALA A 302 -0.54 -7.50 -6.52
C ALA A 302 0.23 -7.98 -5.29
N GLU A 303 1.46 -7.48 -5.07
CA GLU A 303 2.25 -7.82 -3.89
C GLU A 303 1.55 -7.33 -2.60
N PRO A 304 1.27 -8.22 -1.64
CA PRO A 304 0.50 -7.89 -0.43
C PRO A 304 1.21 -6.91 0.49
N THR A 305 2.53 -6.79 0.35
CA THR A 305 3.31 -5.80 1.09
C THR A 305 3.20 -4.45 0.40
N TRP A 306 3.12 -3.32 1.12
CA TRP A 306 3.26 -1.97 0.52
C TRP A 306 4.60 -1.78 -0.22
N GLN A 307 5.56 -2.68 0.00
CA GLN A 307 6.74 -2.80 -0.86
C GLN A 307 6.42 -3.38 -2.24
N GLY A 308 5.16 -3.58 -2.62
CA GLY A 308 4.66 -3.74 -3.99
C GLY A 308 4.92 -2.53 -4.88
N ARG A 309 5.93 -1.72 -4.53
CA ARG A 309 6.77 -1.01 -5.49
C ARG A 309 7.77 -1.93 -6.14
N LYS A 310 7.90 -3.20 -5.72
CA LYS A 310 8.77 -4.19 -6.36
C LYS A 310 8.17 -5.60 -6.32
N THR A 311 8.43 -6.37 -7.37
CA THR A 311 8.21 -7.81 -7.44
C THR A 311 9.40 -8.48 -8.14
N TYR A 312 9.41 -9.80 -8.17
CA TYR A 312 10.41 -10.60 -8.85
C TYR A 312 9.72 -11.52 -9.84
N VAL A 313 10.03 -11.37 -11.12
CA VAL A 313 9.46 -12.17 -12.21
C VAL A 313 10.55 -12.99 -12.86
N MET A 314 10.23 -14.17 -13.36
CA MET A 314 11.13 -14.86 -14.29
C MET A 314 11.08 -14.18 -15.66
N ALA A 315 12.19 -14.20 -16.38
CA ALA A 315 12.27 -13.74 -17.76
C ALA A 315 13.30 -14.57 -18.53
N SER A 316 13.23 -14.56 -19.86
CA SER A 316 14.24 -15.16 -20.73
C SER A 316 14.47 -14.30 -21.97
N PHE A 317 15.66 -14.43 -22.55
CA PHE A 317 16.00 -13.82 -23.84
C PHE A 317 16.04 -14.90 -24.92
N ASN A 318 15.42 -14.64 -26.07
CA ASN A 318 15.54 -15.51 -27.25
C ASN A 318 16.80 -15.22 -28.07
N GLU A 319 17.02 -15.96 -29.16
CA GLU A 319 18.17 -15.81 -30.07
C GLU A 319 18.25 -14.41 -30.71
N GLN A 320 17.11 -13.74 -30.87
CA GLN A 320 17.01 -12.37 -31.42
C GLN A 320 17.28 -11.29 -30.37
N GLY A 321 17.55 -11.68 -29.11
CA GLY A 321 17.76 -10.77 -28.00
C GLY A 321 16.48 -10.05 -27.55
N ILE A 322 15.31 -10.67 -27.70
CA ILE A 322 14.03 -10.17 -27.21
C ILE A 322 13.76 -10.79 -25.83
N CYS A 323 13.45 -9.94 -24.85
CA CYS A 323 13.12 -10.35 -23.49
C CYS A 323 11.63 -10.68 -23.37
N THR A 324 11.33 -11.86 -22.82
CA THR A 324 9.97 -12.26 -22.44
C THR A 324 9.92 -12.43 -20.93
N ALA A 325 9.08 -11.67 -20.25
CA ALA A 325 8.86 -11.80 -18.80
C ALA A 325 7.62 -12.65 -18.51
N PHE A 326 7.60 -13.30 -17.36
CA PHE A 326 6.51 -14.17 -16.90
C PHE A 326 5.95 -13.60 -15.59
N PRO A 327 5.03 -12.62 -15.63
CA PRO A 327 4.60 -11.85 -14.45
C PRO A 327 3.89 -12.68 -13.37
N THR A 328 3.43 -13.86 -13.74
CA THR A 328 2.70 -14.83 -12.90
C THR A 328 3.61 -15.92 -12.34
N GLU A 329 4.85 -16.04 -12.85
CA GLU A 329 5.89 -16.90 -12.29
C GLU A 329 6.78 -16.06 -11.37
N THR A 330 6.23 -15.70 -10.21
CA THR A 330 6.94 -14.98 -9.15
C THR A 330 7.39 -15.94 -8.04
N THR A 331 8.52 -15.66 -7.40
CA THR A 331 8.96 -16.38 -6.20
C THR A 331 9.05 -15.47 -5.00
N VAL A 332 8.83 -16.06 -3.82
CA VAL A 332 9.00 -15.40 -2.53
C VAL A 332 10.47 -14.98 -2.38
N LYS A 333 10.70 -13.83 -1.73
CA LYS A 333 11.98 -13.11 -1.53
C LYS A 333 13.19 -13.96 -1.07
N SER A 334 13.03 -15.23 -0.67
CA SER A 334 14.12 -16.12 -0.23
C SER A 334 15.12 -16.52 -1.34
N HIS A 335 14.69 -16.37 -2.61
CA HIS A 335 15.45 -16.54 -3.86
C HIS A 335 16.64 -15.60 -4.14
N TRP A 336 16.71 -14.43 -3.49
CA TRP A 336 17.49 -13.29 -3.99
C TRP A 336 18.53 -12.75 -3.02
#